data_AF-A0AAW5BQ84-F1
#
_entry.id   AF-A0AAW5BQ84-F1
#
_cell.length_a   1.000
_cell.length_b   1.000
_cell.length_c   1.000
_cell.angle_alpha   90.00
_cell.angle_beta   90.00
_cell.angle_gamma   90.00
#
_symmetry.space_group_name_H-M   'P 1'
#
loop_
_entity.id
_entity.type
_entity.pdbx_description
1 polymer ?
#
loop_
_entity_poly.entity_id
_entity_poly.type
_entity_poly.pdbx_seq_one_letter_code
_entity_poly.pdbx_strand_id
1 'polypeptide(L)'
;MEDFRKELILQKRIEFWGEGIIYWDYKRLELSVTRGYSGTNCPVGYRMNSKEGYCCPWFNLFFSKFESINNQSIILNPDPSAIVEDWTE
;
A
#
# COMPACT_ATOMS: atom_id res chain seq x y z
N MET A 1 13.41 -9.28 -19.49
CA MET A 1 12.05 -8.69 -19.45
C MET A 1 11.68 -8.19 -18.06
N GLU A 2 12.00 -8.93 -17.00
CA GLU A 2 11.67 -8.53 -15.63
C GLU A 2 12.50 -7.32 -15.14
N ASP A 3 13.80 -7.29 -15.43
CA ASP A 3 14.66 -6.15 -15.09
C ASP A 3 14.17 -4.86 -15.75
N PHE A 4 13.79 -4.94 -17.03
CA PHE A 4 13.18 -3.80 -17.73
C PHE A 4 11.90 -3.30 -17.03
N ARG A 5 11.04 -4.20 -16.55
CA ARG A 5 9.83 -3.82 -15.80
C ARG A 5 10.19 -3.13 -14.48
N LYS A 6 11.22 -3.61 -13.77
CA LYS A 6 11.70 -2.99 -12.53
C LYS A 6 12.20 -1.56 -12.79
N GLU A 7 13.02 -1.37 -13.81
CA GLU A 7 13.52 -0.04 -14.21
C GLU A 7 12.39 0.88 -14.68
N LEU A 8 11.41 0.37 -15.43
CA LEU A 8 10.24 1.13 -15.84
C LEU A 8 9.44 1.63 -14.63
N ILE A 9 9.17 0.77 -13.65
CA ILE A 9 8.45 1.17 -12.43
C ILE A 9 9.29 2.15 -11.60
N LEU A 10 10.61 1.98 -11.54
CA LEU A 10 11.50 2.94 -10.89
C LEU A 10 11.37 4.33 -11.53
N GLN A 11 11.46 4.43 -12.85
CA GLN A 11 11.32 5.71 -13.56
C GLN A 11 9.94 6.33 -13.33
N LYS A 12 8.86 5.55 -13.38
CA LYS A 12 7.51 6.06 -13.09
C LYS A 12 7.43 6.66 -11.68
N ARG A 13 8.02 6.01 -10.68
CA ARG A 13 8.03 6.51 -9.28
C ARG A 13 8.76 7.84 -9.12
N ILE A 14 9.80 8.06 -9.93
CA ILE A 14 10.57 9.30 -9.95
C ILE A 14 9.76 10.40 -10.65
N GLU A 15 9.27 10.13 -11.86
CA GLU A 15 8.54 11.10 -12.69
C GLU A 15 7.22 11.56 -12.03
N PHE A 16 6.37 10.60 -11.65
CA PHE A 16 5.03 10.89 -11.12
C PHE A 16 4.99 11.04 -9.61
N TRP A 17 6.10 11.46 -9.02
CA TRP A 17 6.17 11.68 -7.58
C TRP A 17 5.21 12.79 -7.16
N GLY A 18 4.36 12.51 -6.17
CA GLY A 18 3.35 13.47 -5.68
C GLY A 18 2.04 13.52 -6.48
N GLU A 19 1.93 12.80 -7.59
CA GLU A 19 0.73 12.84 -8.46
C GLU A 19 -0.31 11.75 -8.12
N GLY A 20 -0.03 10.86 -7.17
CA GLY A 20 -0.95 9.81 -6.73
C GLY A 20 -1.09 8.62 -7.69
N ILE A 21 -0.33 8.59 -8.80
CA ILE A 21 -0.39 7.51 -9.80
C ILE A 21 0.21 6.20 -9.27
N ILE A 22 1.32 6.30 -8.53
CA ILE A 22 2.10 5.15 -8.05
C ILE A 22 1.31 4.21 -7.15
N TYR A 23 0.33 4.74 -6.42
CA TYR A 23 -0.59 3.94 -5.62
C TYR A 23 -1.26 2.82 -6.44
N TRP A 24 -1.75 3.16 -7.64
CA TRP A 24 -2.44 2.23 -8.51
C TRP A 24 -1.50 1.23 -9.16
N ASP A 25 -0.26 1.63 -9.46
CA ASP A 25 0.76 0.74 -10.00
C ASP A 25 1.14 -0.36 -9.01
N TYR A 26 1.39 0.00 -7.75
CA TYR A 26 1.69 -0.97 -6.69
C TYR A 26 0.52 -1.92 -6.44
N LYS A 27 -0.72 -1.41 -6.46
CA LYS A 27 -1.92 -2.24 -6.29
C LYS A 27 -2.11 -3.23 -7.44
N ARG A 28 -2.10 -2.76 -8.69
CA ARG A 28 -2.41 -3.59 -9.87
C ARG A 28 -1.30 -4.59 -10.23
N LEU A 29 -0.09 -4.39 -9.71
CA LEU A 29 1.08 -5.24 -9.94
C LEU A 29 1.52 -6.01 -8.70
N GLU A 30 0.79 -5.89 -7.58
CA GLU A 30 1.09 -6.59 -6.31
C GLU A 30 2.53 -6.36 -5.82
N LEU A 31 3.03 -5.15 -6.01
CA LEU A 31 4.40 -4.78 -5.61
C LEU A 31 4.48 -4.60 -4.10
N SER A 32 5.58 -5.06 -3.51
CA SER A 32 5.85 -4.89 -2.09
C SER A 32 6.18 -3.44 -1.74
N VAL A 33 5.60 -2.92 -0.67
CA VAL A 33 5.96 -1.64 -0.06
C VAL A 33 6.95 -1.88 1.08
N THR A 34 8.07 -1.17 1.04
CA THR A 34 9.09 -1.19 2.10
C THR A 34 9.24 0.22 2.67
N ARG A 35 9.03 0.34 3.99
CA ARG A 35 9.17 1.59 4.76
C ARG A 35 10.03 1.41 6.01
N GLY A 36 10.08 0.20 6.56
CA GLY A 36 10.92 -0.19 7.67
C GLY A 36 12.25 -0.76 7.19
N TYR A 37 13.35 -0.11 7.54
CA TYR A 37 14.73 -0.55 7.31
C TYR A 37 15.66 0.34 8.14
N SER A 38 16.86 -0.15 8.47
CA SER A 38 17.83 0.64 9.25
C SER A 38 18.13 1.97 8.56
N GLY A 39 18.05 3.07 9.32
CA GLY A 39 18.17 4.43 8.80
C GLY A 39 16.93 4.99 8.09
N THR A 40 15.77 4.33 8.17
CA THR A 40 14.51 4.89 7.64
C THR A 40 14.13 6.20 8.33
N ASN A 41 13.66 7.18 7.56
CA ASN A 41 13.09 8.42 8.07
C ASN A 41 11.58 8.34 8.31
N CYS A 42 10.95 7.18 8.05
CA CYS A 42 9.52 7.00 8.24
C CYS A 42 9.18 7.04 9.75
N PRO A 43 8.12 7.77 10.17
CA PRO A 43 7.75 7.84 11.59
C PRO A 43 7.30 6.48 12.14
N VAL A 44 7.47 6.29 13.45
CA VAL A 44 6.93 5.12 14.18
C VAL A 44 5.41 5.04 13.94
N GLY A 45 4.91 3.82 13.72
CA GLY A 45 3.53 3.53 13.35
C GLY A 45 3.27 3.49 11.83
N TYR A 46 4.25 3.86 11.00
CA TYR A 46 4.12 3.90 9.54
C TYR A 46 5.17 3.06 8.80
N ARG A 47 6.01 2.30 9.51
CA ARG A 47 7.16 1.52 8.99
C ARG A 47 6.77 0.10 8.61
N MET A 48 5.51 -0.10 8.22
CA MET A 48 4.98 -1.39 7.80
C MET A 48 5.58 -1.82 6.45
N ASN A 49 6.06 -3.05 6.40
CA ASN A 49 6.58 -3.69 5.19
C ASN A 49 5.58 -4.74 4.70
N SER A 50 5.12 -4.62 3.45
CA SER A 50 4.17 -5.59 2.90
C SER A 50 4.87 -6.85 2.41
N LYS A 51 4.12 -7.94 2.36
CA LYS A 51 4.61 -9.22 1.84
C LYS A 51 4.82 -9.17 0.33
N GLU A 52 5.93 -9.72 -0.15
CA GLU A 52 6.22 -9.86 -1.58
C GLU A 52 5.17 -10.74 -2.28
N GLY A 53 4.72 -10.32 -3.46
CA GLY A 53 3.70 -11.01 -4.25
C GLY A 53 2.27 -10.82 -3.75
N TYR A 54 2.03 -9.88 -2.83
CA TYR A 54 0.70 -9.53 -2.34
C TYR A 54 0.51 -8.01 -2.35
N CYS A 55 -0.68 -7.56 -2.77
CA CYS A 55 -1.07 -6.16 -2.58
C CYS A 55 -1.10 -5.81 -1.08
N CYS A 56 -0.59 -4.62 -0.74
CA CYS A 56 -0.68 -4.08 0.62
C CYS A 56 -2.14 -4.04 1.08
N PRO A 57 -2.47 -4.50 2.29
CA PRO A 57 -3.86 -4.57 2.75
C PRO A 57 -4.49 -3.17 2.92
N TRP A 58 -3.68 -2.16 3.28
CA TRP A 58 -4.12 -0.75 3.39
C TRP A 58 -4.32 -0.04 2.04
N PHE A 59 -4.15 -0.71 0.90
CA PHE A 59 -4.46 -0.15 -0.45
C PHE A 59 -5.90 -0.44 -0.88
N ASN A 60 -6.68 -1.11 -0.04
CA ASN A 60 -8.11 -1.27 -0.27
C ASN A 60 -8.84 -0.07 0.33
N LEU A 61 -9.50 0.69 -0.54
CA LEU A 61 -10.38 1.77 -0.11
C LEU A 61 -11.55 1.14 0.65
N PHE A 62 -11.79 1.66 1.84
CA PHE A 62 -12.86 1.23 2.71
C PHE A 62 -14.12 2.03 2.37
N PHE A 63 -15.27 1.35 2.28
CA PHE A 63 -16.54 2.06 2.14
C PHE A 63 -16.76 2.97 3.35
N SER A 64 -17.25 4.19 3.10
CA SER A 64 -17.45 5.13 4.18
C SER A 64 -18.43 4.57 5.23
N LYS A 65 -18.20 4.92 6.50
CA LYS A 65 -19.14 4.56 7.59
C LYS A 65 -20.56 5.08 7.33
N PHE A 66 -20.67 6.21 6.63
CA PHE A 66 -21.97 6.75 6.22
C PHE A 66 -22.72 5.78 5.30
N GLU A 67 -22.04 5.15 4.34
CA GLU A 67 -22.66 4.18 3.45
C GLU A 67 -23.17 2.96 4.21
N SER A 68 -22.37 2.41 5.15
CA SER A 68 -22.82 1.27 5.96
C SER A 68 -23.99 1.57 6.89
N ILE A 69 -24.17 2.83 7.30
CA ILE A 69 -25.31 3.25 8.10
C ILE A 69 -26.58 3.30 7.25
N ASN A 70 -26.50 3.81 6.02
CA ASN A 70 -27.67 4.01 5.16
C ASN A 70 -28.05 2.76 4.36
N ASN A 71 -27.09 1.93 3.98
CA ASN A 71 -27.29 0.74 3.18
C ASN A 71 -26.94 -0.52 3.99
N GLN A 72 -27.93 -1.06 4.69
CA GLN A 72 -27.76 -2.26 5.54
C GLN A 72 -27.43 -3.55 4.75
N SER A 73 -27.53 -3.51 3.42
CA SER A 73 -27.17 -4.66 2.56
C SER A 73 -25.68 -4.68 2.20
N ILE A 74 -24.93 -3.62 2.50
CA ILE A 74 -23.51 -3.56 2.15
C ILE A 74 -22.68 -4.45 3.08
N ILE A 75 -21.74 -5.18 2.49
CA ILE A 75 -20.73 -5.94 3.22
C ILE A 75 -19.44 -5.13 3.15
N LEU A 76 -18.93 -4.71 4.31
CA LEU A 76 -17.71 -3.93 4.41
C LEU A 76 -16.47 -4.78 4.13
N ASN A 77 -15.44 -4.13 3.60
CA ASN A 77 -14.10 -4.72 3.49
C ASN A 77 -13.60 -5.14 4.88
N PRO A 78 -12.76 -6.18 4.99
CA PRO A 78 -12.13 -6.52 6.26
C PRO A 78 -11.22 -5.38 6.74
N ASP A 79 -11.13 -5.21 8.05
CA ASP A 79 -10.21 -4.25 8.68
C ASP A 79 -8.75 -4.74 8.51
N PRO A 80 -7.89 -3.98 7.80
CA PRO A 80 -6.49 -4.36 7.62
C PRO A 80 -5.58 -3.97 8.80
N SER A 81 -6.12 -3.35 9.85
CA SER A 81 -5.35 -2.87 11.00
C SER A 81 -4.63 -4.02 11.73
N ALA A 82 -3.40 -3.75 12.17
CA ALA A 82 -2.54 -4.70 12.91
C ALA A 82 -2.18 -6.02 12.18
N ILE A 83 -2.53 -6.19 10.90
CA ILE A 83 -2.13 -7.36 10.11
C ILE A 83 -0.65 -7.33 9.72
N VAL A 84 -0.09 -6.12 9.57
CA VAL A 84 1.32 -5.91 9.29
C VAL A 84 1.94 -5.17 10.47
N GLU A 85 2.96 -5.77 11.06
CA GLU A 85 3.67 -5.21 12.21
C GLU A 85 4.48 -3.97 11.80
N ASP A 86 4.57 -3.01 12.73
CA ASP A 86 5.45 -1.85 12.55
C ASP A 86 6.89 -2.27 12.76
N TRP A 87 7.77 -1.95 11.81
CA TRP A 87 9.18 -2.30 11.91
C TRP A 87 9.88 -1.44 12.97
N THR A 88 10.66 -2.11 13.82
CA THR A 88 11.53 -1.51 14.83
C THR A 88 12.99 -1.73 14.48
N GLU A 89 13.85 -0.80 14.89
CA GLU A 89 15.30 -0.93 14.74
C GLU A 89 15.92 -1.93 15.73
#